data_AF-A0A847FXK3-F1
#
_entry.id   AF-A0A847FXK3-F1
#
_cell.length_a   1.000
_cell.length_b   1.000
_cell.length_c   1.000
_cell.angle_alpha   90.00
_cell.angle_beta   90.00
_cell.angle_gamma   90.00
#
_symmetry.space_group_name_H-M   'P 1'
#
loop_
_entity.id
_entity.type
_entity.pdbx_description
1 polymer ?
#
loop_
_entity_poly.entity_id
_entity_poly.type
_entity_poly.pdbx_seq_one_letter_code
_entity_poly.pdbx_strand_id
1 'polypeptide(L)' 'MNPLLEEARAWLRKARSDLLSARILVEHSPLVLGPAAFHCQQAAEKTLKAFLISRSVPFERVHSL' A
#
# COMPACT_ATOMS: atom_id res chain seq x y z
N MET A 1 -14.01 -1.77 20.35
CA MET A 1 -13.40 -1.82 18.99
C MET A 1 -11.93 -2.15 19.13
N ASN A 2 -11.36 -3.00 18.28
CA ASN A 2 -9.92 -3.33 18.31
C ASN A 2 -9.14 -2.25 17.53
N PRO A 3 -8.34 -1.40 18.19
CA PRO A 3 -7.64 -0.27 17.54
C PRO A 3 -6.68 -0.70 16.45
N LEU A 4 -6.00 -1.84 16.62
CA LEU A 4 -5.05 -2.37 15.63
C LEU A 4 -5.77 -2.81 14.35
N LEU A 5 -6.98 -3.37 14.47
CA LEU A 5 -7.77 -3.74 13.30
C LEU A 5 -8.27 -2.51 12.53
N GLU A 6 -8.58 -1.41 13.22
CA GLU A 6 -8.93 -0.15 12.54
C GLU A 6 -7.72 0.48 11.84
N GLU A 7 -6.55 0.46 12.47
CA GLU A 7 -5.33 0.96 11.84
C GLU A 7 -4.95 0.10 10.63
N ALA A 8 -4.98 -1.24 10.75
CA ALA A 8 -4.74 -2.15 9.63
C ALA A 8 -5.73 -1.90 8.47
N ARG A 9 -7.02 -1.68 8.77
CA ARG A 9 -8.02 -1.29 7.75
C ARG A 9 -7.68 0.03 7.08
N ALA A 10 -7.18 1.01 7.82
CA ALA A 10 -6.76 2.29 7.25
C ALA A 10 -5.57 2.12 6.28
N TRP A 11 -4.61 1.27 6.62
CA TRP A 11 -3.50 0.92 5.72
C TRP A 11 -3.96 0.20 4.45
N LEU A 12 -4.88 -0.77 4.57
CA LEU A 12 -5.45 -1.45 3.41
C LEU A 12 -6.22 -0.51 2.48
N ARG A 13 -6.93 0.49 3.02
CA ARG A 13 -7.58 1.52 2.20
C ARG A 13 -6.57 2.29 1.37
N LYS A 14 -5.44 2.70 1.96
CA LYS A 14 -4.35 3.37 1.24
C LYS A 14 -3.76 2.47 0.15
N ALA A 15 -3.45 1.21 0.49
CA ALA A 15 -2.92 0.24 -0.47
C ALA A 15 -3.84 0.04 -1.69
N ARG A 16 -5.16 0.01 -1.48
CA ARG A 16 -6.15 -0.07 -2.57
C ARG A 16 -6.13 1.17 -3.45
N SER A 17 -5.99 2.36 -2.87
CA SER A 17 -5.84 3.60 -3.63
C SER A 17 -4.57 3.59 -4.49
N ASP A 18 -3.43 3.14 -3.96
CA ASP A 18 -2.21 3.00 -4.77
C ASP A 18 -2.39 2.01 -5.91
N LEU A 19 -2.99 0.84 -5.65
CA LEU A 19 -3.23 -0.15 -6.69
C LEU A 19 -4.18 0.37 -7.79
N LEU A 20 -5.19 1.16 -7.42
CA LEU A 20 -6.07 1.82 -8.39
C LEU A 20 -5.28 2.84 -9.23
N SER A 21 -4.45 3.68 -8.61
CA SER A 21 -3.58 4.62 -9.33
C SER A 21 -2.68 3.91 -10.33
N ALA A 22 -2.04 2.80 -9.93
CA ALA A 22 -1.20 2.01 -10.82
C ALA A 22 -1.98 1.51 -12.05
N ARG A 23 -3.20 1.00 -11.86
CA ARG A 23 -4.07 0.53 -12.96
C ARG A 23 -4.42 1.65 -13.94
N ILE A 24 -4.86 2.80 -13.43
CA ILE A 24 -5.20 3.97 -14.25
C ILE A 24 -4.00 4.42 -15.07
N LEU A 25 -2.80 4.45 -14.46
CA LEU A 25 -1.58 4.87 -15.15
C LEU A 25 -1.19 3.90 -16.28
N VAL A 26 -1.22 2.60 -16.01
CA VAL A 26 -0.91 1.57 -17.03
C VAL A 26 -1.89 1.63 -18.20
N GLU A 27 -3.18 1.86 -17.93
CA GLU A 27 -4.20 1.97 -18.97
C GLU A 27 -4.04 3.24 -19.83
N HIS A 28 -3.51 4.33 -19.26
CA HIS A 28 -3.44 5.61 -19.95
C HIS A 28 -2.22 5.75 -20.89
N SER A 29 -1.02 5.28 -20.50
CA SER A 29 0.17 5.41 -21.36
C SER A 29 1.33 4.49 -20.96
N PRO A 30 2.06 3.89 -21.92
CA PRO A 30 3.31 3.19 -21.63
C PRO A 30 4.45 4.12 -21.17
N LEU A 31 4.30 5.45 -21.31
CA LEU A 31 5.29 6.41 -20.81
C LEU A 31 5.25 6.59 -19.29
N VAL A 32 4.20 6.11 -18.61
CA VAL A 32 4.03 6.26 -17.15
C VAL A 32 4.23 4.95 -16.38
N LEU A 33 4.95 3.98 -16.96
CA LEU A 33 5.25 2.71 -16.29
C LEU A 33 6.08 2.89 -15.01
N GLY A 34 7.00 3.86 -14.96
CA GLY A 34 7.76 4.17 -13.74
C GLY A 34 6.84 4.60 -12.58
N PRO A 35 6.03 5.64 -12.74
CA PRO A 35 5.01 6.02 -11.77
C PRO A 35 4.02 4.89 -11.41
N ALA A 36 3.60 4.09 -12.38
CA ALA A 36 2.74 2.93 -12.11
C ALA A 36 3.44 1.89 -11.20
N ALA A 37 4.70 1.57 -11.49
CA ALA A 37 5.51 0.66 -10.68
C ALA A 37 5.74 1.18 -9.25
N PHE A 38 5.95 2.50 -9.10
CA PHE A 38 6.02 3.14 -7.78
C PHE A 38 4.74 2.91 -6.97
N HIS A 39 3.57 3.09 -7.58
CA HIS A 39 2.30 2.81 -6.91
C HIS A 39 2.11 1.32 -6.60
N CYS A 40 2.57 0.41 -7.44
CA CYS A 40 2.59 -1.02 -7.12
C CYS A 40 3.45 -1.33 -5.88
N GLN A 41 4.66 -0.75 -5.80
CA GLN A 41 5.54 -0.91 -4.62
C GLN A 41 4.86 -0.37 -3.35
N GLN A 42 4.27 0.82 -3.43
CA GLN A 42 3.53 1.42 -2.32
C GLN A 42 2.33 0.55 -1.89
N ALA A 43 1.57 -0.01 -2.83
CA ALA A 43 0.45 -0.89 -2.53
C ALA A 43 0.90 -2.17 -1.79
N ALA A 44 2.00 -2.78 -2.22
CA ALA A 44 2.57 -3.95 -1.58
C ALA A 44 3.06 -3.64 -0.16
N GLU A 45 3.84 -2.55 0.00
CA GLU A 45 4.37 -2.13 1.29
C GLU A 45 3.26 -1.81 2.30
N LYS A 46 2.24 -1.05 1.89
CA LYS A 46 1.10 -0.70 2.76
C LYS A 46 0.27 -1.93 3.13
N THR A 47 0.15 -2.91 2.24
CA THR A 47 -0.53 -4.18 2.55
C THR A 47 0.25 -4.99 3.57
N LEU A 48 1.57 -5.06 3.44
CA LEU A 48 2.42 -5.75 4.43
C LEU A 48 2.37 -5.05 5.78
N LYS A 49 2.44 -3.71 5.81
CA LYS A 49 2.28 -2.93 7.05
C LYS A 49 0.93 -3.21 7.73
N ALA A 50 -0.16 -3.28 6.98
CA ALA A 50 -1.46 -3.68 7.52
C ALA A 50 -1.44 -5.08 8.14
N PHE A 51 -0.78 -6.05 7.48
CA PHE A 51 -0.63 -7.40 8.00
C PHE A 51 0.16 -7.41 9.33
N LEU A 52 1.31 -6.73 9.40
CA LEU A 52 2.13 -6.65 10.61
C LEU A 52 1.36 -6.00 11.78
N ILE A 53 0.63 -4.92 11.52
CA ILE A 53 -0.23 -4.27 12.52
C ILE A 53 -1.29 -5.24 13.05
N SER A 54 -1.94 -6.00 12.16
CA SER A 54 -2.96 -6.99 12.56
C SER A 54 -2.42 -8.11 13.43
N ARG A 55 -1.09 -8.32 13.41
CA ARG A 55 -0.35 -9.30 14.22
C ARG A 55 0.34 -8.67 15.43
N SER A 56 0.16 -7.37 15.68
CA SER A 56 0.86 -6.61 16.70
C SER A 56 2.39 -6.68 16.57
N VAL A 57 2.90 -6.87 15.35
CA VAL A 57 4.33 -6.93 15.06
C VAL A 57 4.82 -5.50 14.77
N PRO A 58 5.78 -4.97 15.55
CA PRO A 58 6.36 -3.67 15.28
C PRO A 58 7.14 -3.69 13.97
N PHE A 59 7.11 -2.57 13.24
CA PHE A 59 7.88 -2.37 12.01
C PHE A 59 8.35 -0.93 11.95
N GLU A 60 9.48 -0.69 11.29
CA GLU A 60 9.95 0.66 11.07
C GLU A 60 9.09 1.38 10.02
N ARG A 61 8.70 2.61 10.30
CA ARG A 61 7.95 3.45 9.34
C ARG A 61 8.87 4.10 8.31
N VAL A 62 9.84 3.34 7.80
CA VAL A 62 10.64 3.71 6.64
C VAL A 62 9.90 3.25 5.36
N HIS A 63 10.08 3.97 4.25
CA HIS A 63 9.70 3.51 2.91
C HIS A 63 10.83 2.63 2.34
N SER A 64 11.29 1.71 3.18
CA SER A 64 12.22 0.65 2.83
C SER A 64 11.55 -0.62 3.31
N LEU A 65 11.20 -1.47 2.36
CA LEU A 65 10.99 -2.88 2.65
C LEU A 65 12.36 -3.56 2.62
#